data_AF-A0A9D0VZD5-F1
#
_entry.id   AF-A0A9D0VZD5-F1
#
_cell.length_a   1.000
_cell.length_b   1.000
_cell.length_c   1.000
_cell.angle_alpha   90.00
_cell.angle_beta   90.00
_cell.angle_gamma   90.00
#
_symmetry.space_group_name_H-M   'P 1'
#
loop_
_entity.id
_entity.type
_entity.pdbx_description
1 polymer ?
#
loop_
_entity_poly.entity_id
_entity_poly.type
_entity_poly.pdbx_seq_one_letter_code
_entity_poly.pdbx_strand_id
1 'polypeptide(L)'
;MHFARDDFNSELLVRAWSPGELRVGDRRYRRNLVLTTERVIEDWAPQCFEDLDAACLDALAELEPEVVLIGTGETLRFPAPACTAGLLSRGVGVEVMDTGAACRTFNILLSEGRRVVAALLLR
;
A
#
# COMPACT_ATOMS: atom_id res chain seq x y z
N MET A 1 -17.02 -25.46 20.56
CA MET A 1 -16.50 -24.08 20.39
C MET A 1 -15.23 -24.18 19.54
N HIS A 2 -15.39 -24.27 18.22
CA HIS A 2 -14.25 -24.23 17.29
C HIS A 2 -13.98 -22.74 17.05
N PHE A 3 -13.05 -22.17 17.82
CA PHE A 3 -12.50 -20.86 17.48
C PHE A 3 -11.76 -21.05 16.17
N ALA A 4 -12.33 -20.60 15.06
CA ALA A 4 -11.57 -20.38 13.85
C ALA A 4 -10.41 -19.47 14.26
N ARG A 5 -9.19 -20.02 14.23
CA ARG A 5 -8.00 -19.18 14.22
C ARG A 5 -8.16 -18.34 12.96
N ASP A 6 -8.42 -17.05 13.13
CA ASP A 6 -8.21 -16.11 12.03
C ASP A 6 -6.76 -16.33 11.58
N ASP A 7 -6.59 -16.83 10.36
CA ASP A 7 -5.33 -16.85 9.64
C ASP A 7 -4.96 -15.40 9.28
N PHE A 8 -4.84 -14.56 10.30
CA PHE A 8 -4.40 -13.19 10.16
C PHE A 8 -2.98 -13.27 9.65
N ASN A 9 -2.76 -12.75 8.45
CA ASN A 9 -1.51 -12.88 7.72
C ASN A 9 -0.42 -12.03 8.40
N SER A 10 0.06 -12.52 9.53
CA SER A 10 0.94 -11.79 10.45
C SER A 10 2.31 -11.47 9.83
N GLU A 11 2.61 -12.12 8.71
CA GLU A 11 3.75 -11.87 7.84
C GLU A 11 3.60 -10.58 7.01
N LEU A 12 2.36 -10.14 6.75
CA LEU A 12 2.04 -8.93 5.98
C LEU A 12 1.69 -7.72 6.84
N LEU A 13 1.64 -7.91 8.17
CA LEU A 13 1.48 -6.81 9.10
C LEU A 13 2.67 -5.85 9.07
N VAL A 14 2.39 -4.57 8.89
CA VAL A 14 3.40 -3.55 9.11
C VAL A 14 3.70 -3.46 10.61
N ARG A 15 4.95 -3.73 10.99
CA ARG A 15 5.43 -3.67 12.37
C ARG A 15 6.01 -2.32 12.74
N ALA A 16 6.71 -1.69 11.80
CA ALA A 16 7.32 -0.38 12.01
C ALA A 16 7.59 0.31 10.67
N TRP A 17 7.57 1.64 10.71
CA TRP A 17 7.98 2.49 9.61
C TRP A 17 8.91 3.59 10.14
N SER A 18 9.93 3.91 9.34
CA SER A 18 10.82 5.06 9.50
C SER A 18 11.26 5.53 8.11
N PRO A 19 11.73 6.77 7.96
CA PRO A 19 12.27 7.22 6.68
C PRO A 19 13.32 6.26 6.11
N GLY A 20 13.08 5.73 4.92
CA GLY A 20 13.93 4.78 4.21
C GLY A 20 13.83 3.31 4.64
N GLU A 21 13.04 2.96 5.66
CA GLU A 21 12.92 1.58 6.14
C GLU A 21 11.50 1.22 6.61
N LEU A 22 10.96 0.14 6.05
CA LEU A 22 9.70 -0.47 6.43
C LEU A 22 9.93 -1.89 6.97
N ARG A 23 9.27 -2.24 8.07
CA ARG A 23 9.26 -3.59 8.63
C ARG A 23 7.88 -4.22 8.48
N VAL A 24 7.81 -5.34 7.79
CA VAL A 24 6.56 -6.10 7.55
C VAL A 24 6.80 -7.54 7.94
N GLY A 25 6.00 -8.05 8.87
CA GLY A 25 6.32 -9.30 9.58
C GLY A 25 7.72 -9.23 10.18
N ASP A 26 8.55 -10.23 9.89
CA ASP A 26 9.96 -10.27 10.30
C ASP A 26 10.93 -9.72 9.23
N ARG A 27 10.40 -9.27 8.08
CA ARG A 27 11.19 -8.78 6.94
C ARG A 27 11.34 -7.26 6.99
N ARG A 28 12.47 -6.80 6.45
CA ARG A 28 12.83 -5.38 6.36
C ARG A 28 13.01 -4.98 4.90
N TYR A 29 12.40 -3.88 4.51
CA TYR A 29 12.43 -3.33 3.17
C TYR A 29 12.97 -1.90 3.18
N ARG A 30 13.72 -1.55 2.14
CA ARG A 30 14.39 -0.24 1.98
C ARG A 30 14.16 0.40 0.61
N ARG A 31 13.25 -0.18 -0.15
CA ARG A 31 12.82 0.27 -1.47
C ARG A 31 11.32 0.46 -1.44
N ASN A 32 10.83 1.28 -2.36
CA ASN A 32 9.41 1.47 -2.55
C ASN A 32 8.79 0.12 -2.92
N LEU A 33 7.61 -0.14 -2.42
CA LEU A 33 6.97 -1.45 -2.52
C LEU A 33 5.47 -1.32 -2.49
N VAL A 34 4.80 -2.38 -2.93
CA VAL A 34 3.36 -2.52 -2.79
C VAL A 34 3.06 -3.62 -1.78
N LEU A 35 2.28 -3.31 -0.77
CA LEU A 35 1.67 -4.29 0.13
C LEU A 35 0.29 -4.66 -0.37
N THR A 36 0.01 -5.96 -0.36
CA THR A 36 -1.30 -6.53 -0.65
C THR A 36 -1.72 -7.41 0.52
N THR A 37 -2.95 -7.93 0.51
CA THR A 37 -3.43 -8.89 1.52
C THR A 37 -2.79 -10.27 1.40
N GLU A 38 -2.04 -10.55 0.33
CA GLU A 38 -1.46 -11.86 0.03
C GLU A 38 0.07 -11.88 0.01
N ARG A 39 0.69 -10.77 -0.42
CA ARG A 39 2.14 -10.68 -0.64
C ARG A 39 2.67 -9.25 -0.61
N VAL A 40 3.99 -9.15 -0.55
CA VAL A 40 4.75 -7.92 -0.79
C VAL A 40 5.30 -7.94 -2.22
N ILE A 41 5.15 -6.85 -2.97
CA ILE A 41 5.72 -6.65 -4.30
C ILE A 41 6.86 -5.64 -4.17
N GLU A 42 8.10 -6.12 -4.27
CA GLU A 42 9.32 -5.32 -4.01
C GLU A 42 9.84 -4.57 -5.26
N ASP A 43 9.46 -5.02 -6.46
CA ASP A 43 9.90 -4.46 -7.75
C ASP A 43 8.92 -3.40 -8.28
N TRP A 44 8.36 -2.59 -7.40
CA TRP A 44 7.49 -1.49 -7.82
C TRP A 44 8.33 -0.38 -8.47
N ALA A 45 8.01 -0.07 -9.72
CA ALA A 45 8.86 0.75 -10.58
C ALA A 45 9.17 2.17 -10.06
N PRO A 46 8.20 2.95 -9.51
CA PRO A 46 8.46 4.31 -9.04
C PRO A 46 9.56 4.35 -7.98
N GLN A 47 10.66 5.07 -8.23
CA GLN A 47 11.78 5.20 -7.30
C GLN A 47 11.64 6.45 -6.42
N CYS A 48 10.91 7.45 -6.89
CA CYS A 48 10.49 8.62 -6.11
C CYS A 48 9.06 9.03 -6.45
N PHE A 49 8.56 10.07 -5.79
CA PHE A 49 7.20 10.57 -5.99
C PHE A 49 6.97 11.12 -7.40
N GLU A 50 7.99 11.72 -7.98
CA GLU A 50 7.95 12.31 -9.31
C GLU A 50 7.80 11.25 -10.42
N ASP A 51 8.13 9.99 -10.12
CA ASP A 51 7.93 8.84 -11.01
C ASP A 51 6.48 8.30 -10.98
N LEU A 52 5.62 8.82 -10.10
CA LEU A 52 4.22 8.37 -10.02
C LEU A 52 3.42 8.88 -11.22
N ASP A 53 3.06 7.94 -12.09
CA ASP A 53 2.20 8.17 -13.24
C ASP A 53 0.93 7.31 -13.19
N ALA A 54 0.04 7.52 -14.16
CA ALA A 54 -1.18 6.74 -14.28
C ALA A 54 -0.89 5.25 -14.54
N ALA A 55 0.14 4.92 -15.32
CA ALA A 55 0.43 3.54 -15.69
C ALA A 55 0.82 2.69 -14.47
N CYS A 56 1.66 3.23 -13.59
CA CYS A 56 2.12 2.51 -12.40
C CYS A 56 0.99 2.31 -11.37
N LEU A 57 0.04 3.25 -11.27
CA LEU A 57 -1.11 3.14 -10.38
C LEU A 57 -2.22 2.27 -10.99
N ASP A 58 -2.47 2.36 -12.28
CA ASP A 58 -3.46 1.53 -12.97
C ASP A 58 -3.08 0.05 -12.97
N ALA A 59 -1.78 -0.27 -13.00
CA ALA A 59 -1.30 -1.64 -12.83
C ALA A 59 -1.73 -2.26 -11.48
N LEU A 60 -1.96 -1.45 -10.44
CA LEU A 60 -2.47 -1.93 -9.16
C LEU A 60 -3.92 -2.43 -9.26
N ALA A 61 -4.68 -2.01 -10.27
CA ALA A 61 -6.04 -2.49 -10.50
C ALA A 61 -6.08 -3.99 -10.85
N GLU A 62 -4.98 -4.56 -11.37
CA GLU A 62 -4.86 -6.00 -11.65
C GLU A 62 -4.89 -6.85 -10.37
N LEU A 63 -4.65 -6.24 -9.22
CA LEU A 63 -4.74 -6.87 -7.90
C LEU A 63 -6.18 -6.85 -7.34
N GLU A 64 -7.14 -6.31 -8.11
CA GLU A 64 -8.56 -6.18 -7.76
C GLU A 64 -8.85 -5.58 -6.37
N PRO A 65 -8.18 -4.48 -5.98
CA PRO A 65 -8.40 -3.86 -4.67
C PRO A 65 -9.77 -3.18 -4.59
N GLU A 66 -10.33 -3.15 -3.38
CA GLU A 66 -11.41 -2.23 -3.03
C GLU A 66 -10.88 -0.81 -2.79
N VAL A 67 -9.66 -0.72 -2.25
CA VAL A 67 -9.02 0.55 -1.89
C VAL A 67 -7.52 0.48 -2.10
N VAL A 68 -6.97 1.54 -2.70
CA VAL A 68 -5.54 1.78 -2.85
C VAL A 68 -5.13 2.92 -1.92
N LEU A 69 -4.20 2.63 -1.03
CA LEU A 69 -3.53 3.62 -0.19
C LEU A 69 -2.23 4.03 -0.87
N ILE A 70 -2.03 5.32 -1.11
CA ILE A 70 -0.79 5.87 -1.66
C ILE A 70 -0.03 6.54 -0.53
N GLY A 71 1.04 5.89 -0.06
CA GLY A 71 1.98 6.42 0.92
C GLY A 71 3.08 7.21 0.22
N THR A 72 3.15 8.52 0.49
CA THR A 72 3.92 9.47 -0.34
C THR A 72 5.29 9.85 0.24
N GLY A 73 5.77 9.06 1.21
CA GLY A 73 7.01 9.25 1.93
C GLY A 73 6.76 9.85 3.32
N GLU A 74 7.68 10.68 3.78
CA GLU A 74 7.60 11.31 5.11
C GLU A 74 6.49 12.36 5.22
N THR A 75 6.09 12.94 4.09
CA THR A 75 5.09 14.01 4.03
C THR A 75 4.02 13.68 3.00
N LEU A 76 2.81 14.16 3.24
CA LEU A 76 1.69 14.04 2.31
C LEU A 76 1.94 14.89 1.07
N ARG A 77 2.03 14.23 -0.10
CA ARG A 77 2.07 14.88 -1.41
C ARG A 77 0.99 14.31 -2.32
N PHE A 78 0.16 15.15 -2.92
CA PHE A 78 -0.91 14.67 -3.80
C PHE A 78 -0.39 14.42 -5.23
N PRO A 79 -0.52 13.19 -5.78
CA PRO A 79 -0.22 12.96 -7.19
C PRO A 79 -1.21 13.76 -8.06
N ALA A 80 -0.85 13.99 -9.32
CA ALA A 80 -1.77 14.64 -10.25
C ALA A 80 -3.07 13.82 -10.36
N PRO A 81 -4.25 14.46 -10.47
CA PRO A 81 -5.53 13.74 -10.58
C PRO A 81 -5.56 12.73 -11.74
N ALA A 82 -4.80 13.00 -12.81
CA ALA A 82 -4.66 12.09 -13.94
C ALA A 82 -4.02 10.74 -13.55
N CYS A 83 -3.15 10.72 -12.54
CA CYS A 83 -2.50 9.48 -12.09
C CYS A 83 -3.49 8.54 -11.39
N THR A 84 -4.48 9.07 -10.65
CA THR A 84 -5.45 8.27 -9.88
C THR A 84 -6.78 8.07 -10.60
N ALA A 85 -7.03 8.78 -11.69
CA ALA A 85 -8.28 8.75 -12.44
C ALA A 85 -8.67 7.34 -12.93
N GLY A 86 -7.70 6.54 -13.38
CA GLY A 86 -7.96 5.19 -13.88
C GLY A 86 -8.48 4.26 -12.79
N LEU A 87 -7.85 4.24 -11.61
CA LEU A 87 -8.35 3.54 -10.42
C LEU A 87 -9.77 3.96 -10.03
N LEU A 88 -10.00 5.27 -9.93
CA LEU A 88 -11.31 5.82 -9.55
C LEU A 88 -12.41 5.45 -10.57
N SER A 89 -12.09 5.48 -11.87
CA SER A 89 -13.03 5.09 -12.93
C SER A 89 -13.46 3.63 -12.87
N ARG A 90 -12.64 2.77 -12.25
CA ARG A 90 -12.91 1.35 -12.00
C ARG A 90 -13.66 1.10 -10.69
N GLY A 91 -14.04 2.16 -9.97
CA GLY A 91 -14.71 2.06 -8.67
C GLY A 91 -13.78 1.71 -7.51
N VAL A 92 -12.46 1.79 -7.71
CA VAL A 92 -11.46 1.57 -6.66
C VAL A 92 -11.32 2.85 -5.85
N GLY A 93 -11.49 2.77 -4.53
CA GLY A 93 -11.24 3.91 -3.64
C GLY A 93 -9.75 4.26 -3.63
N VAL A 94 -9.41 5.55 -3.68
CA VAL A 94 -8.01 6.00 -3.59
C VAL A 94 -7.86 6.96 -2.43
N GLU A 95 -6.94 6.67 -1.52
CA GLU A 95 -6.57 7.56 -0.42
C GLU A 95 -5.08 7.88 -0.49
N VAL A 96 -4.73 9.15 -0.32
CA VAL A 96 -3.35 9.64 -0.36
C VAL A 96 -2.97 10.17 1.01
N MET A 97 -1.85 9.70 1.55
CA MET A 97 -1.38 10.05 2.89
C MET A 97 0.16 9.97 2.97
N ASP A 98 0.74 10.36 4.11
CA ASP A 98 2.14 10.00 4.40
C ASP A 98 2.27 8.47 4.59
N THR A 99 3.46 7.93 4.37
CA THR A 99 3.69 6.47 4.39
C THR A 99 3.43 5.89 5.78
N GLY A 100 3.70 6.62 6.85
CA GLY A 100 3.40 6.19 8.21
C GLY A 100 1.91 6.00 8.44
N ALA A 101 1.08 6.93 7.97
CA ALA A 101 -0.37 6.82 7.99
C ALA A 101 -0.86 5.66 7.11
N ALA A 102 -0.34 5.51 5.89
CA ALA A 102 -0.71 4.43 4.97
C ALA A 102 -0.47 3.05 5.61
N CYS A 103 0.65 2.89 6.32
CA CYS A 103 0.98 1.67 7.05
C CYS A 103 -0.05 1.33 8.15
N ARG A 104 -0.49 2.34 8.92
CA ARG A 104 -1.49 2.13 9.98
C ARG A 104 -2.85 1.78 9.38
N THR A 105 -3.28 2.52 8.37
CA THR A 105 -4.56 2.28 7.67
C THR A 105 -4.56 0.92 6.99
N PHE A 106 -3.45 0.51 6.38
CA PHE A 106 -3.29 -0.82 5.79
C PHE A 106 -3.54 -1.92 6.82
N ASN A 107 -2.91 -1.86 8.00
CA ASN A 107 -3.10 -2.87 9.04
C ASN A 107 -4.57 -2.95 9.52
N ILE A 108 -5.25 -1.81 9.63
CA ILE A 108 -6.67 -1.75 10.01
C ILE A 108 -7.50 -2.47 8.94
N LEU A 109 -7.37 -2.06 7.68
CA LEU A 109 -8.14 -2.62 6.57
C LEU A 109 -7.83 -4.11 6.33
N LEU A 110 -6.58 -4.51 6.52
CA LEU A 110 -6.16 -5.91 6.49
C LEU A 110 -6.87 -6.72 7.59
N SER A 111 -6.99 -6.18 8.81
CA SER A 111 -7.71 -6.83 9.92
C SER A 111 -9.22 -6.88 9.73
N GLU A 112 -9.78 -5.98 8.94
CA GLU A 112 -11.19 -6.00 8.53
C GLU A 112 -11.45 -6.98 7.37
N GLY A 113 -10.41 -7.63 6.83
CA GLY A 113 -10.52 -8.54 5.70
C GLY A 113 -10.82 -7.86 4.36
N ARG A 114 -10.59 -6.53 4.27
CA ARG A 114 -10.80 -5.77 3.03
C ARG A 114 -9.65 -6.00 2.05
N ARG A 115 -9.95 -6.01 0.75
CA ARG A 115 -8.93 -6.07 -0.30
C ARG A 115 -8.23 -4.72 -0.44
N VAL A 116 -7.30 -4.44 0.47
CA VAL A 116 -6.48 -3.23 0.46
C VAL A 116 -5.15 -3.48 -0.25
N VAL A 117 -4.74 -2.49 -1.05
CA VAL A 117 -3.40 -2.41 -1.62
C VAL A 117 -2.76 -1.12 -1.13
N ALA A 118 -1.54 -1.17 -0.62
CA ALA A 118 -0.79 0.02 -0.21
C ALA A 118 0.48 0.17 -1.06
N ALA A 119 0.52 1.23 -1.87
CA ALA A 119 1.67 1.62 -2.67
C ALA A 119 2.52 2.62 -1.86
N LEU A 120 3.70 2.21 -1.42
CA LEU A 120 4.46 2.90 -0.37
C LEU A 120 5.80 3.42 -0.89
N LEU A 121 5.95 4.74 -0.93
CA LEU A 121 7.24 5.41 -1.07
C LEU A 121 7.93 5.44 0.31
N LEU A 122 9.19 5.00 0.37
CA LEU A 122 9.95 5.01 1.61
C LEU A 122 10.87 6.24 1.74
N ARG A 123 10.93 7.10 0.72
CA ARG A 123 11.80 8.28 0.64
C ARG A 123 11.06 9.45 0.02
#